data_AF-A0A7C1I1A6-F1
#
_entry.id   AF-A0A7C1I1A6-F1
#
_cell.length_a   1.000
_cell.length_b   1.000
_cell.length_c   1.000
_cell.angle_alpha   90.00
_cell.angle_beta   90.00
_cell.angle_gamma   90.00
#
_symmetry.space_group_name_H-M   'P 1'
#
loop_
_entity.id
_entity.type
_entity.pdbx_description
1 polymer ?
#
loop_
_entity_poly.entity_id
_entity_poly.type
_entity_poly.pdbx_seq_one_letter_code
_entity_poly.pdbx_strand_id
1 'polypeptide(L)'
;MEQDPGQWYIRVRSRSGEEIWITAAGSDPRCPSSVTTRAHGAAAEETLGEIRMEVLTPPQDMRWELHSADDLYGWHAAVGAVISRRKREGWTVDHNLP
;
A
#
# COMPACT_ATOMS: atom_id res chain seq x y z
N MET A 1 -22.49 -0.83 1.73
CA MET A 1 -21.50 0.26 1.77
C MET A 1 -21.14 0.51 0.32
N GLU A 2 -21.68 1.58 -0.26
CA GLU A 2 -21.31 2.00 -1.62
C GLU A 2 -19.85 2.44 -1.59
N GLN A 3 -19.04 1.89 -2.49
CA GLN A 3 -17.71 2.42 -2.78
C GLN A 3 -17.93 3.79 -3.42
N ASP A 4 -17.29 4.84 -2.90
CA ASP A 4 -17.27 6.12 -3.61
C ASP A 4 -16.64 5.89 -4.99
N PRO A 5 -17.36 6.17 -6.10
CA PRO A 5 -16.84 5.97 -7.43
C PRO A 5 -15.62 6.88 -7.61
N GLY A 6 -14.43 6.28 -7.63
CA GLY A 6 -13.16 7.01 -7.72
C GLY A 6 -12.29 6.96 -6.46
N GLN A 7 -12.53 6.03 -5.53
CA GLN A 7 -11.61 5.78 -4.41
C GLN A 7 -11.12 4.34 -4.38
N TRP A 8 -9.80 4.18 -4.34
CA TRP A 8 -9.10 2.90 -4.25
C TRP A 8 -8.34 2.82 -2.94
N TYR A 9 -8.20 1.62 -2.38
CA TYR A 9 -7.46 1.41 -1.15
C TYR A 9 -6.67 0.10 -1.16
N ILE A 10 -5.58 0.13 -0.41
CA ILE A 10 -4.86 -1.04 0.10
C ILE A 10 -4.82 -0.89 1.62
N ARG A 11 -5.30 -1.90 2.32
CA ARG A 11 -5.31 -1.99 3.77
C ARG A 11 -4.41 -3.13 4.21
N VAL A 12 -3.51 -2.85 5.13
CA VAL A 12 -2.63 -3.83 5.76
C VAL A 12 -2.99 -3.90 7.24
N ARG A 13 -3.21 -5.10 7.78
CA ARG A 13 -3.66 -5.28 9.17
C ARG A 13 -2.86 -6.38 9.87
N SER A 14 -2.33 -6.07 11.04
CA SER A 14 -1.64 -7.03 11.90
C SER A 14 -2.64 -7.80 12.76
N ARG A 15 -2.17 -8.89 13.38
CA ARG A 15 -2.95 -9.62 14.40
C ARG A 15 -3.15 -8.84 15.69
N SER A 16 -2.26 -7.89 15.99
CA SER A 16 -2.37 -7.00 17.16
C SER A 16 -3.41 -5.89 16.98
N GLY A 17 -4.00 -5.76 15.78
CA GLY A 17 -4.99 -4.73 15.45
C GLY A 17 -4.39 -3.42 14.95
N GLU A 18 -3.09 -3.42 14.64
CA GLU A 18 -2.44 -2.28 13.98
C GLU A 18 -2.76 -2.29 12.49
N GLU A 19 -2.92 -1.11 11.91
CA GLU A 19 -3.41 -0.96 10.53
C GLU A 19 -2.63 0.09 9.74
N ILE A 20 -2.48 -0.17 8.45
CA ILE A 20 -1.99 0.78 7.45
C ILE A 20 -3.06 0.90 6.38
N TRP A 21 -3.37 2.14 6.02
CA TRP A 21 -4.28 2.48 4.93
C TRP A 21 -3.54 3.29 3.89
N ILE A 22 -3.50 2.79 2.67
CA ILE A 22 -3.04 3.51 1.48
C ILE A 22 -4.27 3.74 0.63
N THR A 23 -4.58 4.99 0.35
CA THR A 23 -5.84 5.39 -0.29
C THR A 23 -5.52 6.28 -1.47
N ALA A 24 -5.99 5.90 -2.66
CA ALA A 24 -5.87 6.70 -3.86
C ALA A 24 -7.23 7.27 -4.27
N ALA A 25 -7.23 8.51 -4.76
CA ALA A 25 -8.41 9.16 -5.33
C ALA A 25 -8.23 9.31 -6.84
N GLY A 26 -9.19 8.85 -7.63
CA GLY A 26 -9.19 8.93 -9.09
C GLY A 26 -9.96 7.79 -9.75
N SER A 27 -10.28 7.97 -11.03
CA SER A 27 -11.01 6.96 -11.82
C SER A 27 -10.15 5.78 -12.28
N ASP A 28 -8.82 5.92 -12.32
CA ASP A 28 -7.87 4.86 -12.68
C ASP A 28 -6.84 4.68 -11.55
N PRO A 29 -6.71 3.48 -10.95
CA PRO A 29 -5.72 3.21 -9.89
C PRO A 29 -4.26 3.23 -10.36
N ARG A 30 -3.98 3.19 -11.68
CA ARG A 30 -2.62 3.37 -12.24
C ARG A 30 -2.20 4.83 -12.32
N CYS A 31 -3.17 5.74 -12.39
CA CYS A 31 -2.95 7.17 -12.52
C CYS A 31 -3.94 7.95 -11.63
N PRO A 32 -3.95 7.69 -10.31
CA PRO A 32 -4.82 8.43 -9.43
C PRO A 32 -4.33 9.88 -9.32
N SER A 33 -5.26 10.76 -9.00
CA SER A 33 -4.98 12.19 -8.77
C SER A 33 -4.17 12.45 -7.51
N SER A 34 -4.23 11.54 -6.54
CA SER A 34 -3.44 11.60 -5.30
C SER A 34 -3.45 10.25 -4.60
N VAL A 35 -2.37 9.98 -3.84
CA VAL A 35 -2.29 8.90 -2.85
C VAL A 35 -2.07 9.49 -1.46
N THR A 36 -2.84 9.01 -0.49
CA THR A 36 -2.69 9.35 0.93
C THR A 36 -2.47 8.09 1.74
N THR A 37 -1.73 8.22 2.83
CA THR A 37 -1.41 7.08 3.69
C THR A 37 -1.70 7.41 5.16
N ARG A 38 -2.20 6.44 5.91
CA ARG A 38 -2.39 6.52 7.37
C ARG A 38 -1.89 5.25 8.02
N ALA A 39 -1.28 5.34 9.18
CA ALA A 39 -0.90 4.20 10.00
C ALA A 39 -1.49 4.37 11.41
N HIS A 40 -1.83 3.24 12.04
CA HIS A 40 -2.32 3.18 13.40
C HIS A 40 -1.54 2.11 14.16
N GLY A 41 -0.63 2.55 15.03
CA GLY A 41 0.28 1.70 15.79
C GLY A 41 1.75 1.94 15.44
N ALA A 42 2.65 1.63 16.37
CA ALA A 42 4.08 1.86 16.18
C ALA A 42 4.66 0.93 15.11
N ALA A 43 4.24 -0.34 15.08
CA ALA A 43 4.71 -1.27 14.05
C ALA A 43 4.12 -0.93 12.68
N ALA A 44 2.90 -0.38 12.65
CA ALA A 44 2.28 0.11 11.42
C ALA A 44 3.03 1.33 10.84
N GLU A 45 3.44 2.28 11.68
CA GLU A 45 4.25 3.44 11.24
C GLU A 45 5.61 3.01 10.71
N GLU A 46 6.30 2.10 11.40
CA GLU A 46 7.57 1.52 10.94
C GLU A 46 7.41 0.81 9.59
N THR A 47 6.40 -0.06 9.49
CA THR A 47 6.11 -0.82 8.27
C THR A 47 5.69 0.11 7.12
N LEU A 48 4.92 1.18 7.39
CA LEU A 48 4.59 2.20 6.39
C LEU A 48 5.85 2.94 5.89
N GLY A 49 6.82 3.20 6.78
CA GLY A 49 8.11 3.74 6.41
C GLY A 49 8.86 2.84 5.41
N GLU A 50 8.88 1.53 5.65
CA GLU A 50 9.47 0.56 4.71
C GLU A 50 8.75 0.52 3.38
N ILE A 51 7.41 0.49 3.38
CA ILE A 51 6.61 0.50 2.15
C ILE A 51 6.91 1.76 1.32
N ARG A 52 6.98 2.93 1.97
CA ARG A 52 7.34 4.19 1.29
C ARG A 52 8.73 4.14 0.67
N MET A 53 9.70 3.54 1.35
CA MET A 53 11.06 3.39 0.82
C MET A 53 11.08 2.51 -0.43
N GLU A 54 10.31 1.42 -0.45
CA GLU A 54 10.16 0.52 -1.60
C GLU A 54 9.48 1.22 -2.80
N VAL A 55 8.52 2.12 -2.55
CA VAL A 55 7.90 2.94 -3.60
C VAL A 55 8.87 3.95 -4.19
N LEU A 56 9.67 4.62 -3.34
CA LEU A 56 10.62 5.65 -3.79
C LEU A 56 11.87 5.06 -4.43
N THR A 57 12.32 3.91 -3.95
CA THR A 57 13.55 3.23 -4.38
C THR A 57 13.26 1.74 -4.59
N PRO A 58 12.51 1.39 -5.64
CA PRO A 58 12.12 0.01 -5.87
C PRO A 58 13.35 -0.87 -6.12
N PRO A 59 13.42 -2.06 -5.51
CA PRO A 59 14.49 -3.01 -5.72
C PRO A 59 14.50 -3.46 -7.18
N GLN A 60 15.64 -3.98 -7.64
CA GLN A 60 15.87 -4.22 -9.08
C GLN A 60 14.84 -5.17 -9.72
N ASP A 61 14.28 -6.08 -8.94
CA ASP A 61 13.23 -7.03 -9.29
C ASP A 61 11.81 -6.41 -9.32
N MET A 62 11.64 -5.21 -8.76
CA MET A 62 10.37 -4.45 -8.74
C MET A 62 10.37 -3.22 -9.68
N ARG A 63 11.41 -3.03 -10.49
CA ARG A 63 11.58 -1.86 -11.38
C ARG A 63 10.52 -1.71 -12.49
N TRP A 64 9.49 -2.55 -12.55
CA TRP A 64 8.57 -2.65 -13.68
C TRP A 64 7.11 -2.24 -13.41
N GLU A 65 6.76 -1.72 -12.23
CA GLU A 65 5.36 -1.39 -11.90
C GLU A 65 5.10 0.00 -11.30
N LEU A 66 6.13 0.87 -11.19
CA LEU A 66 5.94 2.23 -10.67
C LEU A 66 6.08 3.25 -11.81
N HIS A 67 4.95 3.59 -12.43
CA HIS A 67 4.91 4.69 -13.40
C HIS A 67 5.08 6.05 -12.73
N SER A 68 4.70 6.18 -11.44
CA SER A 68 4.90 7.36 -10.59
C SER A 68 4.74 7.00 -9.11
N ALA A 69 5.07 7.93 -8.19
CA ALA A 69 4.81 7.76 -6.75
C ALA A 69 3.31 7.72 -6.40
N ASP A 70 2.44 8.06 -7.35
CA ASP A 70 0.99 7.99 -7.21
C ASP A 70 0.42 6.67 -7.75
N ASP A 71 1.20 5.82 -8.41
CA ASP A 71 0.71 4.55 -8.96
C ASP A 71 0.35 3.55 -7.84
N LEU A 72 -0.96 3.31 -7.66
CA LEU A 72 -1.43 2.45 -6.56
C LEU A 72 -1.06 0.98 -6.76
N TYR A 73 -0.81 0.52 -8.00
CA TYR A 73 -0.27 -0.83 -8.22
C TYR A 73 1.17 -0.94 -7.74
N GLY A 74 1.96 0.12 -7.92
CA GLY A 74 3.29 0.23 -7.34
C GLY A 74 3.29 0.16 -5.81
N TRP A 75 2.34 0.85 -5.16
CA TRP A 75 2.11 0.73 -3.72
C TRP A 75 1.70 -0.69 -3.30
N HIS A 76 0.84 -1.35 -4.08
CA HIS A 76 0.41 -2.72 -3.81
C HIS A 76 1.58 -3.71 -3.88
N ALA A 77 2.43 -3.58 -4.90
CA ALA A 77 3.64 -4.38 -5.04
C ALA A 77 4.60 -4.15 -3.85
N ALA A 78 4.81 -2.89 -3.45
CA ALA A 78 5.64 -2.53 -2.29
C ALA A 78 5.11 -3.15 -0.98
N VAL A 79 3.80 -3.10 -0.77
CA VAL A 79 3.14 -3.80 0.35
C VAL A 79 3.44 -5.30 0.30
N GLY A 80 3.23 -5.93 -0.87
CA GLY A 80 3.49 -7.36 -1.06
C GLY A 80 4.93 -7.75 -0.71
N ALA A 81 5.91 -6.95 -1.15
CA ALA A 81 7.33 -7.18 -0.88
C ALA A 81 7.68 -7.06 0.60
N VAL A 82 7.25 -5.97 1.26
CA VAL A 82 7.50 -5.75 2.70
C VAL A 82 6.85 -6.84 3.54
N ILE A 83 5.57 -7.13 3.30
CA ILE A 83 4.84 -8.12 4.08
C ILE A 83 5.36 -9.54 3.85
N SER A 84 5.83 -9.86 2.64
CA SER A 84 6.46 -11.15 2.34
C SER A 84 7.75 -11.38 3.14
N ARG A 85 8.50 -10.33 3.48
CA ARG A 85 9.68 -10.40 4.35
C ARG A 85 9.28 -10.49 5.83
N ARG A 86 8.14 -9.90 6.20
CA ARG A 86 7.56 -9.88 7.56
C ARG A 86 6.57 -11.02 7.84
N LYS A 87 6.61 -12.14 7.09
CA LYS A 87 5.66 -13.28 7.22
C LYS A 87 5.44 -13.80 8.65
N ARG A 88 6.42 -13.64 9.55
CA ARG A 88 6.32 -14.07 10.95
C ARG A 88 5.42 -13.18 11.81
N GLU A 89 5.18 -11.93 11.39
CA GLU A 89 4.38 -10.94 12.12
C GLU A 89 2.87 -11.06 11.82
N GLY A 90 2.49 -11.87 10.83
CA GLY A 90 1.10 -12.23 10.57
C GLY A 90 0.23 -11.09 10.01
N TRP A 91 0.84 -10.17 9.26
CA TRP A 91 0.12 -9.14 8.52
C TRP A 91 -0.76 -9.73 7.42
N THR A 92 -1.91 -9.09 7.20
CA THR A 92 -2.88 -9.42 6.15
C THR A 92 -3.11 -8.21 5.27
N VAL A 93 -3.37 -8.44 3.98
CA VAL A 93 -3.58 -7.38 2.98
C VAL A 93 -4.98 -7.53 2.39
N ASP A 94 -5.69 -6.41 2.25
CA ASP A 94 -7.04 -6.29 1.69
C ASP A 94 -7.08 -5.05 0.78
N HIS A 95 -7.70 -5.13 -0.38
CA HIS A 95 -7.76 -4.02 -1.34
C HIS A 95 -9.03 -4.07 -2.17
N ASN A 96 -9.42 -2.93 -2.76
CA ASN A 96 -10.48 -2.86 -3.76
C ASN A 96 -9.96 -2.59 -5.18
N LEU A 97 -8.66 -2.81 -5.42
CA LEU A 97 -8.08 -2.77 -6.77
C LEU A 97 -8.75 -3.82 -7.70
N PRO A 98 -8.93 -3.51 -9.00
CA PRO A 98 -9.44 -4.43 -10.02
C PRO A 98 -8.61 -5.70 -10.22
#